data_AF-A0A644YNE7-F1
#
_entry.id   AF-A0A644YNE7-F1
#
_cell.length_a   1.000
_cell.length_b   1.000
_cell.length_c   1.000
_cell.angle_alpha   90.00
_cell.angle_beta   90.00
_cell.angle_gamma   90.00
#
_symmetry.space_group_name_H-M   'P 1'
#
loop_
_entity.id
_entity.type
_entity.pdbx_description
1 polymer ?
#
loop_
_entity_poly.entity_id
_entity_poly.type
_entity_poly.pdbx_seq_one_letter_code
_entity_poly.pdbx_strand_id
1 'polypeptide(L)' 'MNEGAVQCGYCTPGFVMSAVKLFEEKQSPDIDQIKMAITGNLCRCTGYYKIVKAIESVAEEGLQK' A
#
# COMPACT_ATOMS: atom_id res chain seq x y z
N MET A 1 12.01 1.28 4.50
CA MET A 1 11.76 0.34 3.37
C MET A 1 11.85 -1.09 3.91
N ASN A 2 10.92 -1.48 4.78
CA ASN A 2 11.16 -2.66 5.64
C ASN A 2 10.53 -3.94 5.06
N GLU A 3 9.58 -3.79 4.13
CA GLU A 3 8.75 -4.91 3.65
C GLU A 3 9.15 -5.48 2.28
N GLY A 4 10.12 -4.88 1.58
CA GLY A 4 10.48 -5.33 0.22
C GLY A 4 9.36 -5.11 -0.81
N ALA A 5 8.56 -4.07 -0.62
CA ALA A 5 7.43 -3.71 -1.50
C ALA A 5 7.85 -3.15 -2.88
N VAL A 6 9.15 -3.05 -3.16
CA VAL A 6 9.71 -2.45 -4.38
C VAL A 6 10.84 -3.33 -4.91
N GLN A 7 10.82 -3.57 -6.23
CA GLN A 7 11.94 -4.16 -6.97
C GLN A 7 12.38 -3.19 -8.08
N CYS A 8 11.76 -3.25 -9.28
CA CYS A 8 12.11 -2.36 -10.38
C CYS A 8 11.70 -0.89 -10.18
N GLY A 9 10.79 -0.61 -9.24
CA GLY A 9 10.36 0.75 -8.90
C GLY A 9 9.32 1.39 -9.83
N TYR A 10 9.11 0.86 -11.04
CA TYR A 10 8.27 1.52 -12.05
C TYR A 10 6.83 1.81 -11.58
N CYS A 11 6.18 0.83 -10.95
CA CYS A 11 4.81 0.98 -10.48
C CYS A 11 4.70 1.67 -9.12
N THR A 12 5.81 1.84 -8.39
CA THR A 12 5.81 2.29 -6.99
C THR A 12 5.15 3.65 -6.79
N PRO A 13 5.37 4.68 -7.64
CA PRO A 13 4.69 5.96 -7.46
C PRO A 13 3.16 5.85 -7.48
N GLY A 14 2.59 5.01 -8.36
CA GLY A 14 1.15 4.78 -8.44
C GLY A 14 0.59 4.16 -7.15
N PHE A 15 1.25 3.13 -6.63
CA PHE A 15 0.86 2.53 -5.35
C PHE A 15 0.95 3.50 -4.17
N VAL A 16 1.99 4.34 -4.12
CA VAL A 16 2.14 5.35 -3.05
C VAL A 16 0.98 6.34 -3.09
N MET A 17 0.66 6.89 -4.28
CA MET A 17 -0.43 7.85 -4.41
C MET A 17 -1.79 7.24 -4.08
N SER A 18 -2.07 6.01 -4.52
CA SER A 18 -3.31 5.31 -4.15
C SER A 18 -3.39 5.03 -2.64
N ALA A 19 -2.29 4.67 -1.99
CA ALA A 19 -2.26 4.47 -0.54
C ALA A 19 -2.45 5.78 0.23
N VAL A 20 -1.82 6.88 -0.20
CA VAL A 20 -2.02 8.22 0.39
C VAL A 20 -3.49 8.61 0.33
N LYS A 21 -4.11 8.47 -0.86
CA LYS A 21 -5.52 8.79 -1.04
C LYS A 21 -6.44 7.92 -0.16
N LEU A 22 -6.13 6.64 -0.01
CA LEU A 22 -6.84 5.75 0.92
C LEU A 22 -6.78 6.27 2.36
N PHE A 23 -5.59 6.69 2.83
CA PHE A 23 -5.43 7.20 4.20
C PHE A 23 -6.08 8.56 4.42
N GLU A 24 -6.17 9.42 3.40
CA GLU A 24 -6.95 10.67 3.47
C GLU A 24 -8.45 10.41 3.68
N GLU A 25 -8.99 9.34 3.11
CA GLU A 25 -10.41 8.99 3.20
C GLU A 25 -10.73 8.12 4.43
N LYS A 26 -9.79 7.26 4.82
CA LYS A 26 -9.94 6.35 5.95
C LYS A 26 -8.60 6.16 6.67
N GLN A 27 -8.50 6.73 7.88
CA GLN A 27 -7.31 6.68 8.73
C GLN A 27 -6.87 5.25 9.09
N SER A 28 -7.83 4.31 9.23
CA SER A 28 -7.56 2.93 9.62
C SER A 28 -8.28 1.95 8.68
N PRO A 29 -7.78 1.77 7.45
CA PRO A 29 -8.38 0.86 6.48
C PRO A 29 -8.12 -0.59 6.88
N ASP A 30 -9.08 -1.48 6.61
CA ASP A 30 -8.86 -2.92 6.71
C ASP A 30 -8.14 -3.47 5.47
N ILE A 31 -7.71 -4.74 5.54
CA ILE A 31 -6.94 -5.37 4.46
C ILE A 31 -7.69 -5.41 3.12
N ASP A 32 -9.01 -5.54 3.13
CA ASP A 32 -9.79 -5.66 1.90
C ASP A 32 -9.95 -4.29 1.23
N GLN A 33 -10.06 -3.23 2.03
CA GLN A 33 -10.00 -1.86 1.54
C GLN A 33 -8.62 -1.50 0.97
N ILE A 34 -7.53 -1.96 1.60
CA ILE A 34 -6.18 -1.79 1.07
C ILE A 34 -6.07 -2.46 -0.31
N LYS A 35 -6.52 -3.72 -0.44
CA LYS A 35 -6.51 -4.43 -1.73
C LYS A 35 -7.35 -3.70 -2.77
N MET A 36 -8.53 -3.23 -2.39
CA MET A 36 -9.45 -2.51 -3.29
C MET A 36 -8.80 -1.22 -3.82
N ALA A 37 -8.19 -0.42 -2.94
CA ALA A 37 -7.56 0.85 -3.29
C ALA A 37 -6.41 0.70 -4.30
N ILE A 38 -5.76 -0.46 -4.34
CA ILE A 38 -4.61 -0.69 -5.22
C ILE A 38 -4.95 -1.47 -6.50
N THR A 39 -6.21 -1.87 -6.72
CA THR A 39 -6.61 -2.66 -7.90
C THR A 39 -6.29 -2.00 -9.24
N GLY A 40 -6.27 -0.66 -9.29
CA GLY A 40 -5.89 0.12 -10.47
C GLY A 40 -4.38 0.18 -10.75
N ASN A 41 -3.54 -0.32 -9.83
CA ASN A 41 -2.10 -0.30 -9.97
C ASN A 41 -1.56 -1.70 -10.27
N LEU A 42 -1.02 -1.88 -11.48
CA LEU A 42 -0.44 -3.16 -11.89
C LEU A 42 1.03 -3.25 -11.46
N CYS A 43 1.40 -4.39 -10.88
CA CYS A 43 2.77 -4.72 -10.54
C CYS A 43 3.19 -6.04 -11.17
N ARG A 44 4.35 -6.05 -11.84
CA ARG A 44 4.92 -7.29 -12.40
C ARG A 44 5.95 -7.96 -11.50
N CYS A 45 6.57 -7.22 -10.59
CA CYS A 45 7.76 -7.69 -9.88
C CYS A 45 7.47 -8.28 -8.50
N THR A 46 6.56 -7.69 -7.73
CA THR A 46 6.43 -7.99 -6.28
C THR A 46 5.38 -9.04 -5.94
N GLY A 47 4.46 -9.34 -6.86
CA GLY A 47 3.33 -10.23 -6.58
C GLY A 47 2.30 -9.66 -5.58
N TYR A 48 2.28 -8.34 -5.38
CA TYR A 48 1.32 -7.57 -4.54
C TYR A 48 1.39 -7.80 -3.03
N TYR A 49 1.66 -9.01 -2.55
CA TYR A 49 1.62 -9.34 -1.12
C TYR A 49 2.48 -8.40 -0.26
N LYS A 50 3.71 -8.10 -0.70
CA LYS A 50 4.61 -7.17 0.00
C LYS A 50 4.17 -5.70 -0.05
N ILE A 51 3.40 -5.32 -1.07
CA ILE A 51 2.82 -3.97 -1.17
C ILE A 51 1.67 -3.84 -0.16
N VAL A 52 0.77 -4.83 -0.12
CA VAL A 52 -0.34 -4.86 0.85
C VAL A 52 0.21 -4.82 2.28
N LYS A 53 1.20 -5.66 2.59
CA LYS A 53 1.85 -5.69 3.91
C LYS A 53 2.51 -4.35 4.29
N ALA A 54 3.11 -3.66 3.32
CA ALA A 54 3.68 -2.34 3.57
C ALA A 54 2.62 -1.31 3.92
N ILE A 55 1.48 -1.30 3.22
CA ILE A 55 0.38 -0.37 3.52
C ILE A 55 -0.25 -0.71 4.88
N GLU A 56 -0.45 -2.00 5.17
CA GLU A 56 -0.97 -2.48 6.46
C GLU A 56 -0.07 -2.04 7.63
N SER A 57 1.26 -2.17 7.50
CA SER A 57 2.19 -1.71 8.53
C SER A 57 2.08 -0.20 8.82
N VAL A 58 1.81 0.61 7.79
CA VAL A 58 1.59 2.06 7.98
C VAL A 58 0.25 2.34 8.65
N ALA A 59 -0.79 1.57 8.31
CA ALA A 59 -2.09 1.68 8.99
C ALA A 59 -1.98 1.36 10.49
N GLU A 60 -1.13 0.40 10.85
CA GLU A 60 -0.83 0.05 12.24
C GLU A 60 0.02 1.11 12.95
N GLU A 61 1.04 1.66 12.29
CA GLU A 61 1.88 2.75 12.85
C GLU A 61 1.10 4.07 13.03
N GLY A 62 0.17 4.36 12.12
CA GLY A 62 -0.70 5.54 12.18
C GLY A 62 -1.69 5.55 13.36
N LEU A 63 -1.90 4.39 14.02
CA LEU A 63 -2.67 4.27 15.26
C LEU A 63 -1.90 4.70 16.51
N GLN A 64 -0.60 4.97 16.39
CA GLN A 64 0.28 5.31 17.53
C GLN A 64 0.57 6.82 17.67
N LYS A 65 -0.14 7.68 16.92
CA LYS A 65 0.00 9.15 16.99
C LYS A 65 -1.28 9.84 17.43
#